data_AF-A0A382G6J6-F1
#
_entry.id   AF-A0A382G6J6-F1
#
_cell.length_a   1.000
_cell.length_b   1.000
_cell.length_c   1.000
_cell.angle_alpha   90.00
_cell.angle_beta   90.00
_cell.angle_gamma   90.00
#
_symmetry.space_group_name_H-M   'P 1'
#
loop_
_entity.id
_entity.type
_entity.pdbx_description
1 polymer ?
#
loop_
_entity_poly.entity_id
_entity_poly.type
_entity_poly.pdbx_seq_one_letter_code
_entity_poly.pdbx_strand_id
1 'polypeptide(L)'
;MIKISLFIILAQLISAQNLENANTSPIHILGTINKIEPPTQLDTLFNPLWVKDLGLLLPCKNIKIPKSASRLPNAPRDYRNGTHRGIDFFANWGTEVRAVTKGFVIRADHNYKEYPADFRVKML
;
A
#
# COMPACT_ATOMS: atom_id res chain seq x y z
N MET A 1 -0.27 60.58 36.22
CA MET A 1 0.95 59.89 35.75
C MET A 1 1.22 58.59 36.52
N ILE A 2 1.13 58.57 37.85
CA ILE A 2 1.35 57.37 38.69
C ILE A 2 0.47 56.14 38.33
N LYS A 3 -0.79 56.32 37.96
CA LYS A 3 -1.69 55.21 37.58
C LYS A 3 -1.24 54.47 36.31
N ILE A 4 -0.60 55.16 35.37
CA ILE A 4 -0.13 54.57 34.10
C ILE A 4 1.15 53.76 34.36
N SER A 5 2.08 54.28 35.17
CA SER A 5 3.28 53.52 35.56
C SER A 5 2.94 52.26 36.35
N LEU A 6 1.94 52.30 37.23
CA LEU A 6 1.52 51.12 37.99
C LEU A 6 0.92 50.04 37.07
N PHE A 7 0.18 50.44 36.03
CA PHE A 7 -0.39 49.52 35.04
C PHE A 7 0.67 48.84 34.18
N ILE A 8 1.73 49.58 33.80
CA ILE A 8 2.85 49.03 33.03
C ILE A 8 3.64 48.01 33.86
N ILE A 9 3.86 48.27 35.15
CA ILE A 9 4.54 47.32 36.05
C ILE A 9 3.70 46.05 36.26
N LEU A 10 2.37 46.18 36.39
CA LEU A 10 1.49 45.03 36.59
C LEU A 10 1.39 44.14 35.33
N ALA A 11 1.47 44.74 34.13
CA ALA A 11 1.47 44.00 32.87
C ALA A 11 2.73 43.14 32.66
N GLN A 12 3.86 43.49 33.31
CA GLN A 12 5.10 42.72 33.22
C GLN A 12 5.10 41.44 34.09
N LEU A 13 4.09 41.23 34.93
CA LEU A 13 3.94 40.02 35.74
C LEU A 13 3.12 38.93 35.04
N ILE A 14 2.59 39.19 33.84
CA ILE A 14 1.86 38.20 33.05
C ILE A 14 2.88 37.41 32.22
N SER A 15 3.51 36.42 32.84
CA SER A 15 4.26 35.41 32.11
C SER A 15 3.28 34.62 31.25
N ALA A 16 3.32 34.82 29.93
CA ALA A 16 2.62 33.96 28.98
C ALA A 16 3.13 32.53 29.17
N GLN A 17 2.33 31.66 29.78
CA GLN A 17 2.67 30.24 29.87
C GLN A 17 2.57 29.67 28.45
N ASN A 18 3.71 29.36 27.83
CA ASN A 18 3.73 28.55 26.62
C ASN A 18 3.17 27.16 27.00
N LEU A 19 1.97 26.84 26.53
CA LEU A 19 1.34 25.51 26.71
C LEU A 19 2.05 24.40 25.89
N GLU A 20 3.03 24.77 25.06
CA GLU A 20 3.80 23.85 24.22
C GLU A 20 4.78 23.04 25.07
N ASN A 21 4.32 21.93 25.65
CA ASN A 21 5.22 20.93 26.21
C ASN A 21 5.82 20.10 25.06
N ALA A 22 7.14 20.15 24.91
CA ALA A 22 7.85 19.42 23.86
C ALA A 22 7.51 17.91 23.84
N ASN A 23 7.22 17.34 25.02
CA ASN A 23 6.85 15.93 25.20
C ASN A 23 5.39 15.62 24.82
N THR A 24 4.56 16.62 24.53
CA THR A 24 3.18 16.43 24.04
C THR A 24 2.99 16.97 22.62
N SER A 25 4.07 17.41 21.97
CA SER A 25 4.00 17.87 20.59
C SER A 25 3.58 16.72 19.66
N PRO A 26 2.81 17.00 18.59
CA PRO A 26 2.44 15.98 17.61
C PRO A 26 3.66 15.25 17.03
N ILE A 27 4.78 15.97 16.83
CA ILE A 27 6.01 15.39 16.29
C ILE A 27 6.68 14.43 17.28
N HIS A 28 6.66 14.75 18.58
CA HIS A 28 7.19 13.87 19.62
C HIS A 28 6.34 12.60 19.71
N ILE A 29 5.02 12.71 19.71
CA ILE A 29 4.12 11.55 19.72
C ILE A 29 4.38 10.67 18.48
N LEU A 30 4.47 11.27 17.29
CA LEU A 30 4.77 10.54 16.05
C LEU A 30 6.14 9.86 16.05
N GLY A 31 7.14 10.47 16.68
CA GLY A 31 8.49 9.90 16.83
C GLY A 31 8.58 8.77 17.84
N THR A 32 7.68 8.74 18.83
CA THR A 32 7.64 7.73 19.91
C THR A 32 6.75 6.53 19.56
N ILE A 33 5.95 6.61 18.48
CA ILE A 33 5.24 5.44 17.94
C ILE A 33 6.29 4.48 17.36
N ASN A 34 6.65 3.47 18.15
CA ASN A 34 7.38 2.31 17.66
C ASN A 34 6.53 1.66 16.58
N LYS A 35 7.03 1.61 15.34
CA LYS A 35 6.44 0.78 14.30
C LYS A 35 6.51 -0.66 14.79
N ILE A 36 5.36 -1.23 15.14
CA ILE A 36 5.24 -2.66 15.36
C ILE A 36 5.37 -3.27 13.97
N GLU A 37 6.59 -3.63 13.58
CA GLU A 37 6.76 -4.49 12.42
C GLU A 37 6.08 -5.82 12.76
N PRO A 38 5.03 -6.23 12.03
CA PRO A 38 4.42 -7.52 12.28
C PRO A 38 5.52 -8.57 12.13
N PRO A 39 5.59 -9.56 13.03
CA PRO A 39 6.59 -10.62 12.92
C PRO A 39 6.45 -11.24 11.52
N THR A 40 7.49 -11.11 10.71
CA THR A 40 7.56 -11.79 9.42
C THR A 40 7.72 -13.26 9.73
N GLN A 41 6.60 -13.98 9.82
CA GLN A 41 6.62 -15.42 10.00
C GLN A 41 7.27 -16.03 8.77
N LEU A 42 8.46 -16.59 8.96
CA LEU A 42 9.09 -17.41 7.93
C LEU A 42 8.17 -18.61 7.69
N ASP A 43 7.67 -18.74 6.47
CA ASP A 43 6.87 -19.90 6.08
C ASP A 43 7.78 -21.13 6.09
N THR A 44 7.69 -21.93 7.15
CA THR A 44 8.47 -23.16 7.32
C THR A 44 7.89 -24.33 6.54
N LEU A 45 6.69 -24.18 5.95
CA LEU A 45 6.02 -25.24 5.20
C LEU A 45 6.45 -25.27 3.73
N PHE A 46 6.93 -24.16 3.19
CA PHE A 46 7.36 -24.08 1.79
C PHE A 46 8.78 -24.61 1.59
N ASN A 47 8.93 -25.64 0.76
CA ASN A 47 10.24 -26.11 0.30
C ASN A 47 10.54 -25.56 -1.11
N PRO A 48 11.56 -24.68 -1.28
CA PRO A 48 11.92 -24.12 -2.57
C PRO A 48 12.29 -25.16 -3.64
N LEU A 49 12.69 -26.37 -3.23
CA LEU A 49 12.98 -27.46 -4.16
C LEU A 49 11.76 -27.87 -5.00
N TRP A 50 10.54 -27.64 -4.51
CA TRP A 50 9.30 -27.94 -5.25
C TRP A 50 9.15 -27.11 -6.52
N VAL A 51 9.76 -25.92 -6.57
CA VAL A 51 9.65 -24.99 -7.71
C VAL A 51 10.98 -24.71 -8.40
N LYS A 52 12.06 -25.40 -8.01
CA LYS A 52 13.42 -25.16 -8.50
C LYS A 52 13.50 -25.13 -10.03
N ASP A 53 12.84 -26.09 -10.67
CA ASP A 53 12.85 -26.27 -12.13
C ASP A 53 11.57 -25.73 -12.80
N LEU A 54 10.75 -24.97 -12.06
CA LEU A 54 9.50 -24.42 -12.57
C LEU A 54 9.75 -23.26 -13.54
N GLY A 55 9.62 -23.54 -14.84
CA GLY A 55 9.55 -22.52 -15.89
C GLY A 55 8.12 -22.07 -16.15
N LEU A 56 7.88 -20.76 -16.06
CA LEU A 56 6.58 -20.15 -16.39
C LEU A 56 6.71 -19.27 -17.63
N LEU A 57 5.75 -19.40 -18.55
CA LEU A 57 5.58 -18.47 -19.67
C LEU A 57 4.85 -17.21 -19.21
N LEU A 58 4.98 -16.13 -19.98
CA LEU A 58 4.12 -14.95 -19.78
C LEU A 58 2.66 -15.26 -20.17
N PRO A 59 1.69 -14.84 -19.33
CA PRO A 59 0.27 -15.11 -19.54
C PRO A 59 -0.30 -14.35 -20.74
N CYS A 60 0.27 -13.20 -21.09
CA CYS A 60 -0.11 -12.42 -22.27
C CYS A 60 1.08 -12.37 -23.23
N LYS A 61 0.89 -12.79 -24.48
CA LYS A 61 1.95 -12.75 -25.50
C LYS A 61 2.31 -11.29 -25.80
N ASN A 62 3.60 -11.00 -25.95
CA ASN A 62 4.15 -9.67 -26.30
C ASN A 62 3.89 -8.54 -25.29
N ILE A 63 3.30 -8.82 -24.13
CA ILE A 63 3.16 -7.83 -23.06
C ILE A 63 4.43 -7.84 -22.20
N LYS A 64 5.00 -6.65 -21.97
CA LYS A 64 6.20 -6.49 -21.16
C LYS A 64 5.89 -6.62 -19.68
N ILE A 65 6.85 -7.16 -18.93
CA ILE A 65 6.81 -7.19 -17.47
C ILE A 65 6.77 -5.74 -16.95
N PRO A 66 5.88 -5.40 -16.00
CA PRO A 66 5.82 -4.06 -15.42
C PRO A 66 7.11 -3.73 -14.68
N LYS A 67 7.55 -2.47 -14.76
CA LYS A 67 8.70 -1.96 -14.00
C LYS A 67 8.31 -1.22 -12.72
N SER A 68 7.02 -0.93 -12.55
CA SER A 68 6.52 -0.16 -11.41
C SER A 68 6.42 -1.06 -10.17
N ALA A 69 7.04 -0.63 -9.07
CA ALA A 69 7.09 -1.39 -7.82
C ALA A 69 5.71 -1.78 -7.29
N SER A 70 4.68 -0.93 -7.45
CA SER A 70 3.32 -1.20 -6.96
C SER A 70 2.61 -2.37 -7.66
N ARG A 71 3.17 -2.83 -8.80
CA ARG A 71 2.64 -3.91 -9.65
C ARG A 71 3.47 -5.19 -9.55
N LEU A 72 4.57 -5.14 -8.81
CA LEU A 72 5.43 -6.29 -8.57
C LEU A 72 5.03 -7.00 -7.27
N PRO A 73 5.49 -8.24 -7.06
CA PRO A 73 5.30 -8.94 -5.80
C PRO A 73 5.90 -8.14 -4.65
N ASN A 74 5.38 -8.35 -3.45
CA ASN A 74 5.77 -7.68 -2.21
C ASN A 74 5.40 -6.19 -2.13
N ALA A 75 4.66 -5.65 -3.11
CA ALA A 75 4.11 -4.30 -3.00
C ALA A 75 3.07 -4.20 -1.85
N PRO A 76 3.08 -3.15 -1.02
CA PRO A 76 2.06 -2.92 0.00
C PRO A 76 0.66 -2.76 -0.59
N ARG A 77 -0.34 -3.38 0.06
CA ARG A 77 -1.76 -3.44 -0.30
C ARG A 77 -2.62 -3.52 0.95
N ASP A 78 -2.59 -2.48 1.78
CA ASP A 78 -3.29 -2.44 3.07
C ASP A 78 -4.81 -2.71 2.94
N TYR A 79 -5.42 -2.30 1.82
CA TYR A 79 -6.83 -2.53 1.51
C TYR A 79 -7.16 -3.96 1.05
N ARG A 80 -6.17 -4.85 0.84
CA ARG A 80 -6.32 -6.24 0.37
C ARG A 80 -5.29 -7.17 1.02
N ASN A 81 -5.44 -7.42 2.31
CA ASN A 81 -4.64 -8.39 3.07
C ASN A 81 -3.12 -8.08 3.10
N GLY A 82 -2.75 -6.80 3.04
CA GLY A 82 -1.41 -6.31 3.36
C GLY A 82 -0.43 -6.32 2.18
N THR A 83 -0.28 -7.42 1.44
CA THR A 83 0.83 -7.55 0.48
C THR A 83 0.40 -8.17 -0.86
N HIS A 84 0.82 -7.56 -1.96
CA HIS A 84 0.63 -8.08 -3.31
C HIS A 84 1.51 -9.33 -3.55
N ARG A 85 0.88 -10.46 -3.88
CA ARG A 85 1.60 -11.75 -4.11
C ARG A 85 1.82 -12.09 -5.59
N GLY A 86 1.44 -11.21 -6.51
CA GLY A 86 1.44 -11.46 -7.96
C GLY A 86 2.18 -10.40 -8.77
N ILE A 87 1.96 -10.43 -10.08
CA ILE A 87 2.44 -9.43 -11.04
C ILE A 87 1.24 -8.87 -11.81
N ASP A 88 1.07 -7.55 -11.82
CA ASP A 88 -0.02 -6.89 -12.55
C ASP A 88 0.46 -6.46 -13.94
N PHE A 89 0.08 -7.21 -14.98
CA PHE A 89 0.38 -6.88 -16.37
C PHE A 89 -0.60 -5.83 -16.90
N PHE A 90 -0.06 -4.81 -17.58
CA PHE A 90 -0.87 -3.87 -18.35
C PHE A 90 -1.13 -4.45 -19.73
N ALA A 91 -2.38 -4.85 -19.97
CA ALA A 91 -2.85 -5.36 -21.25
C ALA A 91 -4.10 -4.59 -21.68
N ASN A 92 -4.26 -4.41 -22.99
CA ASN A 92 -5.47 -3.80 -23.53
C ASN A 92 -6.65 -4.76 -23.37
N TRP A 93 -7.86 -4.21 -23.35
CA TRP A 93 -9.07 -5.02 -23.35
C TRP A 93 -9.11 -5.97 -24.56
N GLY A 94 -9.58 -7.20 -24.33
CA GLY A 94 -9.61 -8.26 -25.35
C GLY A 94 -8.26 -8.96 -25.56
N THR A 95 -7.20 -8.60 -24.82
CA THR A 95 -5.93 -9.35 -24.88
C THR A 95 -6.14 -10.78 -24.38
N GLU A 96 -5.76 -11.76 -25.19
CA GLU A 96 -5.82 -13.17 -24.82
C GLU A 96 -4.89 -13.48 -23.62
N VAL A 97 -5.44 -14.19 -22.64
CA VAL A 97 -4.71 -14.71 -21.48
C VAL A 97 -4.60 -16.22 -21.60
N ARG A 98 -3.38 -16.75 -21.63
CA ARG A 98 -3.10 -18.19 -21.78
C ARG A 98 -2.53 -18.80 -20.51
N ALA A 99 -2.64 -20.13 -20.41
CA ALA A 99 -1.97 -20.89 -19.36
C ALA A 99 -0.44 -20.70 -19.43
N VAL A 100 0.19 -20.51 -18.26
CA VAL A 100 1.63 -20.23 -18.14
C VAL A 100 2.49 -21.48 -18.16
N THR A 101 1.90 -22.66 -17.93
CA THR A 101 2.56 -23.97 -17.95
C THR A 101 1.53 -25.08 -18.18
N LYS A 102 2.01 -26.32 -18.35
CA LYS A 102 1.14 -27.52 -18.44
C LYS A 102 0.53 -27.81 -17.06
N GLY A 103 -0.74 -28.17 -17.03
CA GLY A 103 -1.44 -28.52 -15.79
C GLY A 103 -2.93 -28.74 -16.02
N PHE A 104 -3.67 -28.80 -14.91
CA PHE A 104 -5.13 -28.97 -14.91
C PHE A 104 -5.79 -27.70 -14.39
N VAL A 105 -6.87 -27.27 -15.05
CA VAL A 105 -7.71 -26.18 -14.55
C VAL A 105 -8.60 -26.74 -13.44
N ILE A 106 -8.43 -26.24 -12.21
CA ILE A 106 -9.19 -26.71 -11.04
C ILE A 106 -10.48 -25.91 -10.82
N ARG A 107 -10.58 -24.70 -11.39
CA ARG A 107 -11.73 -23.80 -11.25
C ARG A 107 -11.74 -22.78 -12.38
N ALA A 108 -12.94 -22.50 -12.91
CA ALA A 108 -13.22 -21.36 -13.76
C ALA A 108 -14.62 -20.82 -13.43
N ASP A 109 -14.73 -19.50 -13.25
CA ASP A 109 -15.99 -18.85 -12.89
C ASP A 109 -16.77 -18.50 -14.16
N HIS A 110 -17.56 -19.45 -14.67
CA HIS A 110 -18.25 -19.32 -15.96
C HIS A 110 -19.43 -18.33 -15.96
N ASN A 111 -19.95 -17.97 -14.79
CA ASN A 111 -21.13 -17.11 -14.65
C ASN A 111 -20.79 -15.64 -14.40
N TYR A 112 -19.52 -15.26 -14.56
CA TYR A 112 -19.12 -13.87 -14.45
C TYR A 112 -19.77 -13.05 -15.57
N LYS A 113 -20.45 -11.96 -15.19
CA LYS A 113 -21.04 -11.01 -16.13
C LYS A 113 -20.16 -9.78 -16.19
N GLU A 114 -19.48 -9.61 -17.33
CA GLU A 114 -18.67 -8.43 -17.59
C GLU A 114 -19.54 -7.16 -17.61
N TYR A 115 -19.00 -6.05 -17.12
CA TYR A 115 -19.61 -4.74 -17.34
C TYR A 115 -19.65 -4.41 -18.85
N PRO A 116 -20.75 -3.81 -19.36
CA PRO A 116 -20.84 -3.41 -20.76
C PRO A 116 -19.71 -2.47 -21.19
N ALA A 117 -19.26 -2.59 -22.44
CA ALA A 117 -18.19 -1.74 -22.98
C ALA A 117 -18.54 -0.24 -22.86
N ASP A 118 -19.79 0.13 -23.16
CA ASP A 118 -20.27 1.51 -23.10
C ASP A 118 -20.19 2.12 -21.70
N PHE A 119 -20.36 1.31 -20.65
CA PHE A 119 -20.20 1.77 -19.27
C PHE A 119 -18.76 2.19 -18.99
N ARG A 120 -17.78 1.47 -19.56
CA ARG A 120 -16.35 1.75 -19.38
C ARG A 120 -15.91 3.00 -20.10
N VAL A 121 -16.43 3.23 -21.32
CA VAL A 121 -16.15 4.45 -22.08
C VAL A 121 -16.55 5.70 -21.28
N LYS A 122 -17.63 5.62 -20.50
CA LYS A 122 -18.08 6.73 -19.62
C LYS A 122 -17.20 6.97 -18.38
N MET A 123 -16.32 6.04 -18.03
CA MET A 123 -15.43 6.14 -16.86
C MET A 123 -14.01 6.61 -17.21
N LEU A 124 -13.72 6.79 -18.51
CA LEU A 124 -12.48 7.37 -19.04
C LEU A 124 -12.64 8.88 -19.21
#